data_AF-A0A285LSR6-F1
#
_entry.id   AF-A0A285LSR6-F1
#
_cell.length_a   1.000
_cell.length_b   1.000
_cell.length_c   1.000
_cell.angle_alpha   90.00
_cell.angle_beta   90.00
_cell.angle_gamma   90.00
#
_symmetry.space_group_name_H-M   'P 1'
#
loop_
_entity.id
_entity.type
_entity.pdbx_description
1 polymer ?
#
loop_
_entity_poly.entity_id
_entity_poly.type
_entity_poly.pdbx_seq_one_letter_code
_entity_poly.pdbx_strand_id
1 'polypeptide(L)'
;MAEIEGVREWLDRSAEFLRGQIRWFAAQILPGSAPYVVIPKHPSQVDWADPPRHRFEAVANLSGPPDPSRADRAAQVLHTAGWAVQVQRDPQAPTVVVVRGDREGYRLQARIEDGFGGIVLLGETPNIQLYQPDPPPARPAPAVTPDTVSAGAVLCYECDGHGVCPTCHGTGWTKAPTASGRHRCPTCQGSRACPICGGAGELRITELSDDDRVHYPHIS
;
A
#
# COMPACT_ATOMS: atom_id res chain seq x y z
N MET A 1 -3.49 14.84 -5.18
CA MET A 1 -3.91 14.35 -3.86
C MET A 1 -3.54 15.36 -2.81
N ALA A 2 -4.49 15.79 -1.99
CA ALA A 2 -4.20 16.67 -0.85
C ALA A 2 -3.50 15.87 0.25
N GLU A 3 -2.48 16.44 0.87
CA GLU A 3 -1.87 15.86 2.07
C GLU A 3 -2.87 15.91 3.24
N ILE A 4 -2.90 14.88 4.06
CA ILE A 4 -3.70 14.89 5.29
C ILE A 4 -2.98 15.77 6.30
N GLU A 5 -3.67 16.82 6.75
CA GLU A 5 -3.13 17.82 7.67
C GLU A 5 -2.49 17.19 8.92
N GLY A 6 -1.27 17.63 9.25
CA GLY A 6 -0.51 17.20 10.43
C GLY A 6 0.11 15.79 10.35
N VAL A 7 -0.25 14.97 9.36
CA VAL A 7 0.23 13.59 9.27
C VAL A 7 1.71 13.52 8.88
N ARG A 8 2.17 14.41 8.00
CA ARG A 8 3.60 14.49 7.66
C ARG A 8 4.45 14.91 8.84
N GLU A 9 4.02 15.94 9.57
CA GLU A 9 4.73 16.39 10.77
C GLU A 9 4.78 15.30 11.84
N TRP A 10 3.69 14.54 12.01
CA TRP A 10 3.68 13.38 12.89
C TRP A 10 4.69 12.33 12.44
N LEU A 11 4.80 12.04 11.13
CA LEU A 11 5.75 11.07 10.62
C LEU A 11 7.20 11.52 10.80
N ASP A 12 7.48 12.81 10.59
CA ASP A 12 8.80 13.39 10.82
C ASP A 12 9.17 13.33 12.32
N ARG A 13 8.23 13.62 13.24
CA ARG A 13 8.44 13.39 14.69
C ARG A 13 8.66 11.92 15.03
N SER A 14 7.93 11.01 14.40
CA SER A 14 8.09 9.56 14.55
C SER A 14 9.47 9.09 14.07
N ALA A 15 10.04 9.71 13.03
CA ALA A 15 11.39 9.42 12.57
C ALA A 15 12.46 9.86 13.59
N GLU A 16 12.28 11.01 14.23
CA GLU A 16 13.16 11.46 15.32
C GLU A 16 13.05 10.56 16.56
N PHE A 17 11.84 10.14 16.91
CA PHE A 17 11.64 9.14 17.96
C PHE A 17 12.36 7.82 17.62
N LEU A 18 12.20 7.32 16.40
CA LEU A 18 12.87 6.11 15.91
C LEU A 18 14.40 6.24 15.99
N ARG A 19 14.96 7.39 15.61
CA ARG A 19 16.40 7.68 15.76
C ARG A 19 16.85 7.54 17.21
N GLY A 20 16.07 8.09 18.14
CA GLY A 20 16.30 7.95 19.58
C GLY A 20 16.27 6.49 20.04
N GLN A 21 15.28 5.71 19.58
CA GLN A 21 15.16 4.30 19.92
C GLN A 21 16.34 3.47 19.39
N ILE A 22 16.82 3.70 18.16
CA ILE A 22 17.99 3.01 17.61
C ILE A 22 19.25 3.32 18.43
N ARG A 23 19.48 4.60 18.77
CA ARG A 23 20.63 5.00 19.60
C ARG A 23 20.57 4.39 21.00
N TRP A 24 19.40 4.42 21.63
CA TRP A 24 19.18 3.78 22.92
C TRP A 24 19.48 2.28 22.83
N PHE A 25 18.91 1.58 21.85
CA PHE A 25 19.07 0.14 21.67
C PHE A 25 20.53 -0.24 21.42
N ALA A 26 21.22 0.51 20.55
CA ALA A 26 22.65 0.35 20.31
C ALA A 26 23.47 0.44 21.60
N ALA A 27 23.22 1.44 22.45
CA ALA A 27 23.93 1.61 23.71
C ALA A 27 23.70 0.46 24.71
N GLN A 28 22.54 -0.22 24.64
CA GLN A 28 22.26 -1.40 25.47
C GLN A 28 22.99 -2.66 24.97
N ILE A 29 23.08 -2.83 23.66
CA ILE A 29 23.70 -4.01 23.03
C ILE A 29 25.23 -3.89 23.04
N LEU A 30 25.73 -2.68 22.82
CA LEU A 30 27.16 -2.36 22.78
C LEU A 30 27.40 -1.07 23.61
N PRO A 31 27.65 -1.21 24.92
CA PRO A 31 27.89 -0.06 25.80
C PRO A 31 29.00 0.85 25.30
N GLY A 32 28.78 2.16 25.37
CA GLY A 32 29.69 3.18 24.85
C GLY A 32 29.61 3.42 23.34
N SER A 33 28.80 2.66 22.61
CA SER A 33 28.53 2.95 21.21
C SER A 33 27.61 4.16 21.03
N ALA A 34 27.90 4.96 20.01
CA ALA A 34 27.09 6.09 19.59
C ALA A 34 26.95 6.05 18.05
N PRO A 35 26.10 5.17 17.50
CA PRO A 35 26.03 5.00 16.05
C PRO A 35 25.50 6.25 15.36
N TYR A 36 26.06 6.53 14.18
CA TYR A 36 25.43 7.43 13.23
C TYR A 36 24.21 6.74 12.61
N VAL A 37 23.02 7.29 12.84
CA VAL A 37 21.77 6.75 12.34
C VAL A 37 21.39 7.52 11.07
N VAL A 38 21.34 6.82 9.95
CA VAL A 38 20.92 7.37 8.66
C VAL A 38 19.42 7.23 8.54
N ILE A 39 18.73 8.34 8.28
CA ILE A 39 17.31 8.38 7.91
C ILE A 39 17.20 9.20 6.62
N PRO A 40 16.58 8.67 5.54
CA PRO A 40 16.34 9.43 4.33
C PRO A 40 15.54 10.71 4.59
N LYS A 41 15.69 11.72 3.73
CA LYS A 41 14.95 12.99 3.85
C LYS A 41 13.44 12.83 3.58
N HIS A 42 13.06 11.82 2.79
CA HIS A 42 11.68 11.56 2.42
C HIS A 42 11.29 10.13 2.82
N PRO A 43 10.07 9.91 3.31
CA PRO A 43 9.61 8.58 3.67
C PRO A 43 9.44 7.74 2.41
N SER A 44 9.76 6.46 2.52
CA SER A 44 9.57 5.48 1.46
C SER A 44 8.10 5.11 1.34
N GLN A 45 7.63 4.90 0.12
CA GLN A 45 6.34 4.25 -0.13
C GLN A 45 6.51 2.73 0.04
N VAL A 46 5.65 2.12 0.85
CA VAL A 46 5.79 0.72 1.28
C VAL A 46 4.59 -0.15 1.00
N ASP A 47 3.48 0.49 0.66
CA ASP A 47 2.27 -0.20 0.24
C ASP A 47 1.68 0.54 -0.97
N TRP A 48 1.36 -0.21 -2.02
CA TRP A 48 0.69 0.28 -3.23
C TRP A 48 -0.83 0.36 -3.07
N ALA A 49 -1.34 0.30 -1.83
CA ALA A 49 -2.71 0.66 -1.51
C ALA A 49 -3.06 2.02 -2.14
N ASP A 50 -4.34 2.23 -2.46
CA ASP A 50 -4.81 3.50 -3.02
C ASP A 50 -5.67 4.25 -1.98
N PRO A 51 -5.09 5.18 -1.21
CA PRO A 51 -3.78 5.83 -1.43
C PRO A 51 -2.58 5.17 -0.74
N PRO A 52 -1.35 5.40 -1.24
CA PRO A 52 -0.17 4.69 -0.80
C PRO A 52 0.22 5.01 0.64
N ARG A 53 0.73 3.99 1.33
CA ARG A 53 1.28 4.16 2.68
C ARG A 53 2.77 4.41 2.64
N HIS A 54 3.22 5.25 3.57
CA HIS A 54 4.58 5.72 3.68
C HIS A 54 5.13 5.42 5.07
N ARG A 55 6.45 5.25 5.16
CA ARG A 55 7.19 5.14 6.43
C ARG A 55 8.61 5.65 6.26
N PHE A 56 9.27 6.00 7.35
CA PHE A 56 10.72 6.13 7.36
C PHE A 56 11.39 4.81 7.71
N GLU A 57 12.54 4.59 7.09
CA GLU A 57 13.46 3.52 7.42
C GLU A 57 14.76 4.13 7.89
N ALA A 58 15.29 3.61 8.98
CA ALA A 58 16.49 4.09 9.62
C ALA A 58 17.52 2.97 9.68
N VAL A 59 18.78 3.28 9.39
CA VAL A 59 19.87 2.31 9.41
C VAL A 59 21.04 2.82 10.23
N ALA A 60 21.62 1.96 11.05
CA ALA A 60 22.86 2.22 11.76
C ALA A 60 23.77 0.99 11.70
N ASN A 61 25.05 1.21 11.45
CA ASN A 61 26.06 0.16 11.45
C ASN A 61 26.93 0.31 12.70
N LEU A 62 27.22 -0.80 13.35
CA LEU A 62 28.13 -0.87 14.48
C LEU A 62 29.10 -2.04 14.28
N SER A 63 30.24 -1.92 14.94
CA SER A 63 31.20 -3.01 15.07
C SER A 63 31.75 -2.98 16.48
N GLY A 64 31.95 -4.16 17.04
CA GLY A 64 32.57 -4.36 18.34
C GLY A 64 33.30 -5.69 18.37
N PRO A 65 33.90 -6.06 19.51
CA PRO A 65 34.49 -7.39 19.66
C PRO A 65 33.41 -8.48 19.46
N PRO A 66 33.78 -9.68 18.99
CA PRO A 66 32.88 -10.84 18.98
C PRO A 66 32.27 -11.08 20.37
N ASP A 67 30.95 -11.29 20.42
CA ASP A 67 30.23 -11.56 21.66
C ASP A 67 29.00 -12.43 21.35
N PRO A 68 29.05 -13.75 21.63
CA PRO A 68 27.94 -14.67 21.34
C PRO A 68 26.69 -14.42 22.20
N SER A 69 26.80 -13.65 23.30
CA SER A 69 25.65 -13.29 24.15
C SER A 69 24.84 -12.11 23.61
N ARG A 70 25.34 -11.46 22.55
CA ARG A 70 24.83 -10.18 22.08
C ARG A 70 23.39 -10.27 21.56
N ALA A 71 23.06 -11.34 20.83
CA ALA A 71 21.71 -11.56 20.33
C ALA A 71 20.70 -11.78 21.46
N ASP A 72 21.05 -12.59 22.46
CA ASP A 72 20.17 -12.86 23.60
C ASP A 72 19.96 -11.59 24.44
N ARG A 73 21.02 -10.79 24.63
CA ARG A 73 20.93 -9.47 25.28
C ARG A 73 20.02 -8.52 24.50
N ALA A 74 20.16 -8.46 23.18
CA ALA A 74 19.32 -7.64 22.32
C ALA A 74 17.84 -8.02 22.45
N ALA A 75 17.53 -9.32 22.45
CA ALA A 75 16.18 -9.83 22.64
C ALA A 75 15.63 -9.45 24.02
N GLN A 76 16.41 -9.65 25.08
CA GLN A 76 16.00 -9.31 26.45
C GLN A 76 15.75 -7.82 26.64
N VAL A 77 16.60 -6.96 26.08
CA VAL A 77 16.45 -5.49 26.14
C VAL A 77 15.14 -5.05 25.49
N LEU A 78 14.85 -5.56 24.29
CA LEU A 78 13.59 -5.24 23.60
C LEU A 78 12.38 -5.76 24.38
N HIS A 79 12.44 -7.01 24.86
CA HIS A 79 11.35 -7.60 25.62
C HIS A 79 11.04 -6.81 26.90
N THR A 80 12.07 -6.45 27.66
CA THR A 80 11.95 -5.66 28.90
C THR A 80 11.40 -4.26 28.63
N ALA A 81 11.69 -3.69 27.46
CA ALA A 81 11.14 -2.41 27.02
C ALA A 81 9.72 -2.53 26.40
N GLY A 82 9.07 -3.69 26.51
CA GLY A 82 7.69 -3.90 26.08
C GLY A 82 7.52 -4.11 24.58
N TRP A 83 8.58 -4.52 23.87
CA TRP A 83 8.47 -4.91 22.45
C TRP A 83 8.04 -6.37 22.34
N ALA A 84 7.25 -6.69 21.31
CA ALA A 84 7.03 -8.06 20.90
C ALA A 84 8.28 -8.55 20.14
N VAL A 85 8.97 -9.55 20.68
CA VAL A 85 10.29 -9.96 20.19
C VAL A 85 10.23 -11.27 19.40
N GLN A 86 10.96 -11.29 18.29
CA GLN A 86 11.22 -12.48 17.48
C GLN A 86 12.72 -12.62 17.27
N VAL A 87 13.24 -13.84 17.42
CA VAL A 87 14.65 -14.16 17.18
C VAL A 87 14.71 -15.20 16.07
N GLN A 88 15.42 -14.88 15.00
CA GLN A 88 15.63 -15.75 13.86
C GLN A 88 17.12 -16.07 13.73
N ARG A 89 17.45 -17.35 13.67
CA ARG A 89 18.79 -17.85 13.39
C ARG A 89 18.74 -18.53 12.03
N ASP A 90 19.65 -18.16 11.13
CA ASP A 90 19.74 -18.78 9.81
C ASP A 90 20.53 -20.10 9.92
N PRO A 91 19.94 -21.27 9.59
CA PRO A 91 20.67 -22.53 9.61
C PRO A 91 21.87 -22.57 8.64
N GLN A 92 21.84 -21.78 7.56
CA GLN A 92 22.90 -21.70 6.55
C GLN A 92 23.95 -20.64 6.90
N ALA A 93 23.63 -19.71 7.80
CA ALA A 93 24.54 -18.69 8.31
C ALA A 93 24.46 -18.66 9.85
N PRO A 94 24.99 -19.69 10.54
CA PRO A 94 24.79 -19.87 11.99
C PRO A 94 25.40 -18.76 12.85
N THR A 95 26.33 -17.99 12.27
CA THR A 95 26.95 -16.82 12.91
C THR A 95 26.10 -15.56 12.80
N VAL A 96 25.00 -15.58 12.04
CA VAL A 96 24.10 -14.45 11.85
C VAL A 96 22.80 -14.69 12.61
N VAL A 97 22.50 -13.79 13.54
CA VAL A 97 21.25 -13.79 14.29
C VAL A 97 20.50 -12.50 14.02
N VAL A 98 19.23 -12.61 13.68
CA VAL A 98 18.33 -11.48 13.50
C VAL A 98 17.39 -11.42 14.70
N VAL A 99 17.49 -10.34 15.46
CA VAL A 99 16.58 -10.03 16.56
C VAL A 99 15.67 -8.91 16.10
N ARG A 100 14.36 -9.13 16.16
CA ARG A 100 13.35 -8.17 15.74
C ARG A 100 12.41 -7.86 16.91
N GLY A 101 12.09 -6.59 17.06
CA GLY A 101 11.07 -6.09 17.99
C GLY A 101 10.01 -5.30 17.23
N ASP A 102 8.74 -5.54 17.51
CA ASP A 102 7.62 -4.72 17.05
C ASP A 102 6.87 -4.10 18.25
N ARG A 103 6.55 -2.80 18.17
CA ARG A 103 5.78 -2.08 19.22
C ARG A 103 5.01 -0.91 18.60
N GLU A 104 3.68 -0.91 18.74
CA GLU A 104 2.81 0.20 18.28
C GLU A 104 3.04 0.59 16.80
N GLY A 105 3.32 -0.39 15.95
CA GLY A 105 3.61 -0.17 14.52
C GLY A 105 5.06 0.23 14.21
N TYR A 106 5.88 0.55 15.22
CA TYR A 106 7.32 0.66 15.05
C TYR A 106 7.96 -0.71 14.97
N ARG A 107 9.06 -0.78 14.23
CA ARG A 107 9.93 -1.96 14.19
C ARG A 107 11.36 -1.57 14.49
N LEU A 108 12.03 -2.41 15.26
CA LEU A 108 13.49 -2.42 15.39
C LEU A 108 14.01 -3.81 15.01
N GLN A 109 15.14 -3.86 14.34
CA GLN A 109 15.79 -5.09 13.96
C GLN A 109 17.29 -4.94 14.15
N ALA A 110 17.92 -5.89 14.84
CA ALA A 110 19.35 -6.06 14.89
C ALA A 110 19.73 -7.31 14.12
N ARG A 111 20.52 -7.15 13.05
CA ARG A 111 21.26 -8.25 12.43
C ARG A 111 22.64 -8.27 13.05
N ILE A 112 22.95 -9.32 13.80
CA ILE A 112 24.17 -9.47 14.58
C ILE A 112 24.98 -10.60 13.97
N GLU A 113 26.24 -10.33 13.65
CA GLU A 113 27.17 -11.31 13.13
C GLU A 113 28.22 -11.65 14.20
N ASP A 114 27.98 -12.72 14.94
CA ASP A 114 28.72 -13.09 16.15
C ASP A 114 30.21 -13.38 15.88
N GLY A 115 30.55 -13.84 14.67
CA GLY A 115 31.92 -14.26 14.31
C GLY A 115 32.95 -13.12 14.22
N PHE A 116 32.54 -11.92 13.82
CA PHE A 116 33.43 -10.75 13.68
C PHE A 116 32.86 -9.47 14.32
N GLY A 117 31.72 -9.59 15.01
CA GLY A 117 31.14 -8.53 15.84
C GLY A 117 30.48 -7.39 15.06
N GLY A 118 30.13 -7.62 13.79
CA GLY A 118 29.33 -6.69 13.00
C GLY A 118 27.87 -6.65 13.46
N ILE A 119 27.28 -5.46 13.51
CA ILE A 119 25.87 -5.27 13.87
C ILE A 119 25.26 -4.25 12.91
N VAL A 120 24.15 -4.63 12.26
CA VAL A 120 23.31 -3.72 11.49
C VAL A 120 22.00 -3.54 12.23
N LEU A 121 21.71 -2.32 12.64
CA LEU A 121 20.42 -1.94 13.19
C LEU A 121 19.57 -1.32 12.09
N LEU A 122 18.37 -1.87 11.92
CA LEU A 122 17.32 -1.30 11.10
C LEU A 122 16.17 -0.87 12.00
N GLY A 123 15.50 0.21 11.63
CA GLY A 123 14.28 0.64 12.28
C GLY A 123 13.26 1.14 11.27
N GLU A 124 11.99 0.98 11.58
CA GLU A 124 10.88 1.40 10.73
C GLU A 124 9.85 2.14 11.58
N THR A 125 9.32 3.26 11.07
CA THR A 125 8.15 3.93 11.65
C THR A 125 6.86 3.19 11.24
N PRO A 126 5.71 3.46 11.89
CA PRO A 126 4.44 2.94 11.43
C PRO A 126 4.13 3.30 9.97
N ASN A 127 3.44 2.40 9.27
CA ASN A 127 2.98 2.60 7.90
C ASN A 127 1.73 3.50 7.91
N ILE A 128 1.84 4.73 7.42
CA ILE A 128 0.73 5.70 7.45
C ILE A 128 0.37 6.20 6.07
N GLN A 129 -0.89 6.60 5.93
CA GLN A 129 -1.39 7.25 4.73
C GLN A 129 -1.09 8.76 4.81
N LEU A 130 -0.26 9.29 3.91
CA LEU A 130 0.07 10.72 3.89
C LEU A 130 -0.97 11.57 3.15
N TYR A 131 -1.66 10.98 2.18
CA TYR A 131 -2.52 11.72 1.27
C TYR A 131 -3.97 11.25 1.36
N GLN A 132 -4.91 12.17 1.21
CA GLN A 132 -6.33 11.83 1.07
C GLN A 132 -6.52 10.93 -0.17
N PRO A 133 -7.45 9.96 -0.11
CA PRO A 133 -7.83 9.22 -1.31
C PRO A 133 -8.36 10.22 -2.33
N ASP A 134 -7.98 10.08 -3.61
CA ASP A 134 -8.65 10.83 -4.65
C ASP A 134 -10.14 10.46 -4.62
N PRO A 135 -11.05 11.45 -4.78
CA PRO A 135 -12.46 11.15 -4.92
C PRO A 135 -12.64 10.21 -6.12
N PRO A 136 -13.61 9.28 -6.07
CA PRO A 136 -13.94 8.48 -7.24
C PRO A 136 -14.23 9.44 -8.39
N PRO A 137 -13.71 9.17 -9.60
CA PRO A 137 -13.95 10.04 -10.74
C PRO A 137 -15.45 10.16 -10.96
N ALA A 138 -15.91 11.40 -11.14
CA ALA A 138 -17.31 11.66 -11.42
C ALA A 138 -17.73 10.88 -12.67
N ARG A 139 -18.88 10.21 -12.59
CA ARG A 139 -19.47 9.56 -13.77
C ARG A 139 -19.72 10.66 -14.81
N PRO A 140 -19.26 10.49 -16.07
CA PRO A 140 -19.55 11.47 -17.12
C PRO A 140 -21.07 11.57 -17.32
N ALA A 141 -21.54 12.70 -17.84
CA ALA A 141 -22.93 12.82 -18.26
C ALA A 141 -23.27 11.78 -19.35
N PRO A 142 -24.54 11.36 -19.49
CA PRO A 142 -24.95 10.47 -20.56
C PRO A 142 -24.54 11.02 -21.93
N ALA A 143 -23.92 10.19 -22.77
CA ALA A 143 -23.64 10.51 -24.16
C ALA A 143 -24.94 10.52 -25.00
N VAL A 144 -25.88 9.64 -24.62
CA VAL A 144 -27.22 9.54 -25.21
C VAL A 144 -28.25 9.65 -24.10
N THR A 145 -29.34 10.34 -24.37
CA THR A 145 -30.50 10.49 -23.48
C THR A 145 -31.75 9.99 -24.19
N PRO A 146 -32.90 9.82 -23.49
CA PRO A 146 -34.14 9.40 -24.15
C PRO A 146 -34.53 10.33 -25.31
N ASP A 147 -34.21 11.61 -25.21
CA ASP A 147 -34.56 12.63 -26.20
C ASP A 147 -33.57 12.69 -27.38
N THR A 148 -32.36 12.13 -27.22
CA THR A 148 -31.29 12.20 -28.22
C THR A 148 -30.95 10.84 -28.83
N VAL A 149 -31.71 9.80 -28.51
CA VAL A 149 -31.52 8.46 -29.08
C VAL A 149 -31.75 8.48 -30.59
N SER A 150 -30.88 7.82 -31.33
CA SER A 150 -30.98 7.76 -32.79
C SER A 150 -32.27 7.04 -33.23
N ALA A 151 -32.85 7.47 -34.35
CA ALA A 151 -33.98 6.75 -34.95
C ALA A 151 -33.60 5.30 -35.26
N GLY A 152 -34.45 4.36 -34.85
CA GLY A 152 -34.18 2.92 -34.97
C GLY A 152 -33.15 2.37 -33.96
N ALA A 153 -32.84 3.13 -32.90
CA ALA A 153 -32.06 2.68 -31.76
C ALA A 153 -32.86 2.80 -30.45
N VAL A 154 -32.36 2.14 -29.40
CA VAL A 154 -32.84 2.27 -28.03
C VAL A 154 -31.67 2.58 -27.10
N LEU A 155 -31.96 3.22 -25.96
CA LEU A 155 -30.95 3.43 -24.94
C LEU A 155 -30.41 2.10 -24.43
N CYS A 156 -29.10 2.01 -24.24
CA CYS A 156 -28.49 0.80 -23.70
C CYS A 156 -28.94 0.56 -22.26
N TYR A 157 -29.61 -0.58 -22.01
CA TYR A 157 -30.10 -0.98 -20.68
C TYR A 157 -29.01 -1.10 -19.60
N GLU A 158 -27.77 -1.38 -19.98
CA GLU A 158 -26.68 -1.63 -19.03
C GLU A 158 -26.03 -0.33 -18.54
N CYS A 159 -25.99 0.70 -19.39
CA CYS A 159 -25.29 1.95 -19.07
C CYS A 159 -26.18 3.19 -19.07
N ASP A 160 -27.47 3.06 -19.37
CA ASP A 160 -28.45 4.15 -19.44
C ASP A 160 -27.90 5.35 -20.24
N GLY A 161 -27.42 5.11 -21.45
CA GLY A 161 -26.91 6.19 -22.31
C GLY A 161 -25.52 6.72 -21.98
N HIS A 162 -24.86 6.25 -20.91
CA HIS A 162 -23.56 6.78 -20.51
C HIS A 162 -22.39 6.32 -21.37
N GLY A 163 -22.50 5.19 -22.06
CA GLY A 163 -21.43 4.62 -22.88
C GLY A 163 -20.21 4.09 -22.09
N VAL A 164 -20.03 4.46 -20.82
CA VAL A 164 -18.95 3.95 -19.97
C VAL A 164 -19.35 2.69 -19.22
N CYS A 165 -18.36 1.88 -18.85
CA CYS A 165 -18.56 0.67 -18.04
C CYS A 165 -19.19 1.03 -16.68
N PRO A 166 -20.32 0.42 -16.28
CA PRO A 166 -20.99 0.73 -15.01
C PRO A 166 -20.17 0.32 -13.78
N THR A 167 -19.33 -0.71 -13.89
CA THR A 167 -18.51 -1.21 -12.78
C THR A 167 -17.34 -0.28 -12.43
N CYS A 168 -16.66 0.27 -13.44
CA CYS A 168 -15.47 1.11 -13.25
C CYS A 168 -15.70 2.59 -13.56
N HIS A 169 -16.92 2.95 -13.96
CA HIS A 169 -17.33 4.31 -14.35
C HIS A 169 -16.36 4.98 -15.34
N GLY A 170 -15.82 4.20 -16.29
CA GLY A 170 -14.89 4.70 -17.31
C GLY A 170 -13.41 4.76 -16.90
N THR A 171 -13.03 4.31 -15.71
CA THR A 171 -11.61 4.28 -15.30
C THR A 171 -10.82 3.13 -15.93
N GLY A 172 -11.49 2.02 -16.24
CA GLY A 172 -10.87 0.80 -16.76
C GLY A 172 -10.24 -0.08 -15.67
N TRP A 173 -10.35 0.31 -14.41
CA TRP A 173 -9.81 -0.42 -13.28
C TRP A 173 -10.74 -0.37 -12.07
N THR A 174 -10.59 -1.32 -11.16
CA THR A 174 -11.29 -1.32 -9.86
C THR A 174 -10.26 -1.46 -8.74
N LYS A 175 -10.59 -0.97 -7.55
CA LYS A 175 -9.78 -1.23 -6.36
C LYS A 175 -9.96 -2.70 -5.96
N ALA A 176 -8.88 -3.37 -5.59
CA ALA A 176 -9.01 -4.73 -5.06
C ALA A 176 -9.73 -4.70 -3.71
N PRO A 177 -10.60 -5.67 -3.40
CA PRO A 177 -11.22 -5.78 -2.09
C PRO A 177 -10.23 -6.14 -0.96
N THR A 178 -9.13 -6.82 -1.30
CA THR A 178 -8.20 -7.41 -0.29
C THR A 178 -6.71 -7.22 -0.60
N ALA A 179 -6.37 -6.67 -1.76
CA ALA A 179 -4.99 -6.45 -2.20
C ALA A 179 -4.73 -4.96 -2.46
N SER A 180 -3.48 -4.55 -2.26
CA SER A 180 -3.02 -3.23 -2.62
C SER A 180 -2.93 -3.06 -4.14
N GLY A 181 -3.53 -1.98 -4.65
CA GLY A 181 -3.39 -1.55 -6.04
C GLY A 181 -4.68 -1.54 -6.87
N ARG A 182 -4.51 -1.21 -8.14
CA ARG A 182 -5.57 -1.11 -9.15
C ARG A 182 -5.53 -2.37 -10.02
N HIS A 183 -6.66 -3.05 -10.16
CA HIS A 183 -6.80 -4.18 -11.07
C HIS A 183 -7.57 -3.76 -12.31
N ARG A 184 -7.29 -4.38 -13.46
CA ARG A 184 -8.16 -4.22 -14.64
C ARG A 184 -9.59 -4.56 -14.24
N CYS A 185 -10.53 -3.71 -14.66
CA CYS A 185 -11.93 -3.92 -14.36
C CYS A 185 -12.36 -5.28 -14.95
N PRO A 186 -12.94 -6.20 -14.17
CA PRO A 186 -13.32 -7.52 -14.68
C PRO A 186 -14.43 -7.45 -15.74
N THR A 187 -15.26 -6.41 -15.70
CA THR A 187 -16.38 -6.22 -16.63
C THR A 187 -15.92 -5.70 -18.00
N CYS A 188 -15.09 -4.66 -18.04
CA CYS A 188 -14.64 -4.06 -19.31
C CYS A 188 -13.21 -4.44 -19.73
N GLN A 189 -12.49 -5.20 -18.90
CA GLN A 189 -11.11 -5.64 -19.12
C GLN A 189 -10.11 -4.50 -19.42
N GLY A 190 -10.45 -3.28 -18.98
CA GLY A 190 -9.66 -2.07 -19.21
C GLY A 190 -10.11 -1.22 -20.40
N SER A 191 -11.13 -1.62 -21.16
CA SER A 191 -11.64 -0.86 -22.32
C SER A 191 -12.32 0.45 -21.95
N ARG A 192 -12.77 0.58 -20.70
CA ARG A 192 -13.49 1.75 -20.14
C ARG A 192 -14.91 1.95 -20.68
N ALA A 193 -15.23 1.39 -21.85
CA ALA A 193 -16.56 1.40 -22.45
C ALA A 193 -17.50 0.36 -21.81
N CYS A 194 -18.80 0.62 -21.90
CA CYS A 194 -19.84 -0.36 -21.62
C CYS A 194 -19.66 -1.57 -22.56
N PRO A 195 -19.58 -2.81 -22.05
CA PRO A 195 -19.36 -3.98 -22.89
C PRO A 195 -20.55 -4.29 -23.81
N ILE A 196 -21.76 -3.81 -23.47
CA ILE A 196 -22.98 -4.06 -24.24
C ILE A 196 -23.07 -3.13 -25.46
N CYS A 197 -22.95 -1.81 -25.27
CA CYS A 197 -23.05 -0.84 -26.37
C CYS A 197 -21.69 -0.41 -26.95
N GLY A 198 -20.58 -0.95 -26.48
CA GLY A 198 -19.23 -0.62 -26.96
C GLY A 198 -18.84 0.86 -26.82
N GLY A 199 -19.50 1.63 -25.96
CA GLY A 199 -19.28 3.09 -25.85
C GLY A 199 -20.38 3.96 -26.43
N ALA A 200 -21.30 3.42 -27.25
CA ALA A 200 -22.27 4.23 -27.97
C ALA A 200 -23.37 4.86 -27.10
N GLY A 201 -23.70 4.27 -25.94
CA GLY A 201 -24.84 4.68 -25.10
C GLY A 201 -26.19 4.19 -25.63
N GLU A 202 -26.26 3.68 -26.86
CA GLU A 202 -27.45 3.17 -27.51
C GLU A 202 -27.17 1.86 -28.26
N LEU A 203 -28.22 1.14 -28.63
CA LEU A 203 -28.19 -0.10 -29.40
C LEU A 203 -29.14 -0.01 -30.59
N ARG A 204 -28.71 -0.45 -31.77
CA ARG A 204 -29.57 -0.54 -32.95
C ARG A 204 -30.59 -1.64 -32.77
N ILE A 205 -31.88 -1.34 -32.96
CA ILE A 205 -32.97 -2.32 -32.80
C ILE A 205 -32.77 -3.52 -33.74
N THR A 206 -32.26 -3.27 -34.95
CA THR A 206 -31.98 -4.30 -35.97
C THR A 206 -30.83 -5.23 -35.62
N GLU A 207 -29.98 -4.85 -34.65
CA GLU A 207 -28.79 -5.59 -34.25
C GLU A 207 -28.93 -6.22 -32.85
N LEU A 208 -30.09 -6.03 -32.19
CA LEU A 208 -30.37 -6.61 -30.89
C LEU A 208 -30.45 -8.13 -30.98
N SER A 209 -29.69 -8.81 -30.13
CA SER A 209 -29.84 -10.25 -29.90
C SER A 209 -31.16 -10.57 -29.20
N ASP A 210 -31.59 -11.82 -29.25
CA ASP A 210 -32.80 -12.27 -28.53
C ASP A 210 -32.68 -12.04 -27.02
N ASP A 211 -31.47 -12.22 -26.46
CA ASP A 211 -31.20 -11.97 -25.04
C ASP A 211 -31.34 -10.47 -24.70
N ASP A 212 -30.83 -9.58 -25.56
CA ASP A 212 -30.94 -8.14 -25.33
C ASP A 212 -32.39 -7.65 -25.44
N ARG A 213 -33.21 -8.26 -26.31
CA ARG A 213 -34.62 -7.90 -26.51
C ARG A 213 -35.48 -8.08 -25.26
N VAL A 214 -35.10 -8.98 -24.35
CA VAL A 214 -35.82 -9.17 -23.07
C VAL A 214 -35.83 -7.89 -22.23
N HIS A 215 -34.82 -7.03 -22.38
CA HIS A 215 -34.73 -5.75 -21.67
C HIS A 215 -35.62 -4.65 -22.27
N TYR A 216 -36.24 -4.89 -23.42
CA TYR A 216 -37.03 -3.90 -24.14
C TYR A 216 -38.40 -4.44 -24.58
N PRO A 217 -39.35 -4.63 -23.64
CA PRO A 217 -40.64 -5.28 -23.93
C PRO A 217 -41.56 -4.48 -24.88
N HIS A 218 -41.19 -3.24 -25.22
CA HIS A 218 -42.00 -2.31 -26.02
C HIS A 218 -41.51 -2.17 -27.48
N ILE A 219 -40.39 -2.81 -27.85
CA ILE A 219 -39.92 -2.88 -29.23
C ILE A 219 -40.17 -4.29 -29.76
N SER A 220 -41.20 -4.40 -30.61
CA SER A 220 -41.58 -5.60 -31.36
C SER A 220 -40.68 -5.80 -32.57
#